data_AF-A0A2N3A3G3-F1
#
_entry.id   AF-A0A2N3A3G3-F1
#
_cell.length_a   1.000
_cell.length_b   1.000
_cell.length_c   1.000
_cell.angle_alpha   90.00
_cell.angle_beta   90.00
_cell.angle_gamma   90.00
#
_symmetry.space_group_name_H-M   'P 1'
#
loop_
_entity.id
_entity.type
_entity.pdbx_description
1 polymer ?
#
loop_
_entity_poly.entity_id
_entity_poly.type
_entity_poly.pdbx_seq_one_letter_code
_entity_poly.pdbx_strand_id
1 'polypeptide(L)'
;MKHFTIPIFIPELACPNRCVFCNQHSISGCVKQPEPEEVREIILQHLNTIPQNDSHIEIGFFGGSFTGIEPALQEQYLSIAYEFLISGQIHGIRLSTRPDYISPDILTLLKHYGVTTIELGAQSLNDEVLLLSGRGHKVADVERASELILSSGFKLGLQMMTGLPGDTPQLSLQTARRIVELGASCTRIYPTLVIRGTELEQRWRSGEYQPQSLDEAVELAARLMDVFYYAGVEVIRVGLHPSERLLDGSEMLAGPFHPSFRELVKTFIWKQKLIKLIDKYPQGGNIHIPAPQHELRYAIGYNSENRKMLESHFKKVEFFVEDLALEVKPLIVTDKKLPLPAKNTLKSFANLLFLHSEKVVYKSIGGHPDIFMCQGSEGIVAAPSLPQEIIVHLGYAGVQVVDGISDPGKTYPDSARYNAVVTADLIIHNLKITDPAIFKTFPGRKHLHVNQGYTRCNLLALDDNYFITSDYGIEKALLAEGKLVMFADPAPVKLRGQKYGFFPGCCGILNGEVLIAGSLTFHPDGKQIREFINDSGLIIRELYQGQLTDVGGIFCFVK
;
A
#
# COMPACT_ATOMS: atom_id res chain seq x y z
N MET A 1 14.47 4.09 -15.22
CA MET A 1 13.39 4.39 -16.17
C MET A 1 12.45 5.48 -15.66
N LYS A 2 12.42 6.64 -16.33
CA LYS A 2 11.51 7.76 -16.01
C LYS A 2 10.16 7.57 -16.72
N HIS A 3 9.06 7.83 -16.03
CA HIS A 3 7.71 7.72 -16.60
C HIS A 3 7.27 9.05 -17.23
N PHE A 4 6.76 8.98 -18.45
CA PHE A 4 6.19 10.10 -19.19
C PHE A 4 4.78 9.74 -19.64
N THR A 5 3.86 10.70 -19.56
CA THR A 5 2.52 10.56 -20.12
C THR A 5 2.32 11.66 -21.15
N ILE A 6 1.95 11.27 -22.37
CA ILE A 6 1.53 12.16 -23.45
C ILE A 6 0.05 12.45 -23.23
N PRO A 7 -0.33 13.67 -22.80
CA PRO A 7 -1.71 13.98 -22.49
C PRO A 7 -2.46 14.40 -23.77
N ILE A 8 -3.55 13.70 -24.07
CA ILE A 8 -4.50 14.09 -25.12
C ILE A 8 -5.78 14.50 -24.41
N PHE A 9 -6.12 15.79 -24.46
CA PHE A 9 -7.31 16.33 -23.82
C PHE A 9 -8.51 16.26 -24.77
N ILE A 10 -9.47 15.43 -24.40
CA ILE A 10 -10.78 15.32 -25.05
C ILE A 10 -11.77 16.11 -24.20
N PRO A 11 -12.39 17.17 -24.73
CA PRO A 11 -13.39 17.92 -23.97
C PRO A 11 -14.56 17.01 -23.55
N GLU A 12 -15.14 17.20 -22.37
CA GLU A 12 -16.21 16.35 -21.81
C GLU A 12 -17.58 16.60 -22.49
N LEU A 13 -17.61 16.74 -23.82
CA LEU A 13 -18.83 16.97 -24.62
C LEU A 13 -19.84 15.82 -24.49
N ALA A 14 -19.38 14.64 -24.06
CA ALA A 14 -20.19 13.46 -23.89
C ALA A 14 -20.83 13.31 -22.49
N CYS A 15 -20.59 14.22 -21.54
CA CYS A 15 -21.26 14.17 -20.24
C CYS A 15 -22.63 14.87 -20.31
N PRO A 16 -23.76 14.17 -20.08
CA PRO A 16 -25.09 14.78 -20.11
C PRO A 16 -25.37 15.63 -18.86
N ASN A 17 -24.51 15.54 -17.84
CA ASN A 17 -24.69 16.19 -16.56
C ASN A 17 -23.86 17.46 -16.44
N ARG A 18 -24.48 18.52 -15.91
CA ARG A 18 -23.79 19.75 -15.54
C ARG A 18 -23.49 19.72 -14.04
N CYS A 19 -22.28 19.28 -13.69
CA CYS A 19 -21.84 19.30 -12.30
C CYS A 19 -21.80 20.74 -11.78
N VAL A 20 -22.15 20.95 -10.51
CA VAL A 20 -22.27 22.30 -9.93
C VAL A 20 -20.96 23.09 -9.96
N PHE A 21 -19.82 22.40 -9.97
CA PHE A 21 -18.46 22.97 -9.95
C PHE A 21 -17.79 23.02 -11.33
N CYS A 22 -18.45 22.54 -12.38
CA CYS A 22 -17.82 22.36 -13.69
C CYS A 22 -18.27 23.44 -14.69
N ASN A 23 -17.33 24.17 -15.27
CA ASN A 23 -17.55 25.04 -16.43
C ASN A 23 -16.51 24.76 -17.52
N GLN A 24 -16.67 23.67 -18.25
CA GLN A 24 -15.62 23.21 -19.16
C GLN A 24 -15.46 24.00 -20.46
N HIS A 25 -16.41 24.89 -20.83
CA HIS A 25 -16.16 25.84 -21.92
C HIS A 25 -14.97 26.76 -21.64
N SER A 26 -14.56 26.90 -20.37
CA SER A 26 -13.46 27.76 -19.94
C SER A 26 -12.20 27.01 -19.43
N ILE A 27 -12.33 25.86 -18.76
CA ILE A 27 -11.23 25.18 -18.02
C ILE A 27 -10.27 24.36 -18.90
N SER A 28 -10.76 23.58 -19.87
CA SER A 28 -9.92 22.62 -20.63
C SER A 28 -9.01 23.28 -21.66
N GLY A 29 -9.21 24.56 -21.97
CA GLY A 29 -8.55 25.27 -23.06
C GLY A 29 -8.96 24.81 -24.47
N CYS A 30 -9.56 23.62 -24.59
CA CYS A 30 -10.03 23.03 -25.85
C CYS A 30 -11.56 23.08 -25.93
N VAL A 31 -12.09 23.89 -26.84
CA VAL A 31 -13.53 24.06 -27.08
C VAL A 31 -14.06 23.01 -28.07
N LYS A 32 -13.18 22.41 -28.88
CA LYS A 32 -13.48 21.42 -29.91
C LYS A 32 -12.72 20.12 -29.62
N GLN A 33 -13.35 18.97 -29.90
CA GLN A 33 -12.65 17.69 -29.93
C GLN A 33 -11.56 17.72 -31.02
N PRO A 34 -10.34 17.23 -30.73
CA PRO A 34 -9.28 17.22 -31.73
C PRO A 34 -9.66 16.28 -32.87
N GLU A 35 -9.37 16.65 -34.11
CA GLU A 35 -9.54 15.71 -35.22
C GLU A 35 -8.54 14.54 -35.06
N PRO A 36 -8.82 13.33 -35.58
CA PRO A 36 -7.91 12.19 -35.43
C PRO A 36 -6.46 12.49 -35.82
N GLU A 37 -6.21 13.27 -36.87
CA GLU A 37 -4.84 13.62 -37.23
C GLU A 37 -4.17 14.63 -36.30
N GLU A 38 -4.93 15.51 -35.65
CA GLU A 38 -4.38 16.38 -34.60
C GLU A 38 -3.90 15.53 -33.42
N VAL A 39 -4.62 14.44 -33.09
CA VAL A 39 -4.17 13.48 -32.07
C VAL A 39 -2.83 12.85 -32.46
N ARG A 40 -2.67 12.42 -33.71
CA ARG A 40 -1.41 11.87 -34.23
C ARG A 40 -0.28 12.90 -34.13
N GLU A 41 -0.53 14.15 -34.52
CA GLU A 41 0.44 15.24 -34.45
C GLU A 41 0.89 15.53 -33.02
N ILE A 42 -0.04 15.57 -32.06
CA ILE A 42 0.27 15.76 -30.64
C ILE A 42 1.21 14.66 -30.14
N ILE A 43 0.93 13.40 -30.49
CA ILE A 43 1.77 12.26 -30.09
C ILE A 43 3.19 12.41 -30.65
N LEU A 44 3.32 12.71 -31.94
CA LEU A 44 4.62 12.90 -32.59
C LEU A 44 5.41 14.07 -32.00
N GLN A 45 4.74 15.20 -31.74
CA GLN A 45 5.37 16.37 -31.11
C GLN A 45 5.95 16.03 -29.73
N HIS A 46 5.19 15.32 -28.89
CA HIS A 46 5.67 14.91 -27.58
C HIS A 46 6.82 13.89 -27.67
N LEU A 47 6.71 12.88 -28.54
CA LEU A 47 7.77 11.87 -28.72
C LEU A 47 9.11 12.50 -29.13
N ASN A 48 9.09 13.58 -29.91
CA ASN A 48 10.31 14.32 -30.29
C ASN A 48 10.97 15.05 -29.11
N THR A 49 10.23 15.33 -28.03
CA THR A 49 10.76 16.03 -26.84
C THR A 49 11.16 15.08 -25.71
N ILE A 50 10.65 13.85 -25.71
CA ILE A 50 10.91 12.87 -24.66
C ILE A 50 12.23 12.15 -24.96
N PRO A 51 13.17 12.06 -24.00
CA PRO A 51 14.40 11.28 -24.18
C PRO A 51 14.07 9.81 -24.43
N GLN A 52 14.54 9.23 -25.53
CA GLN A 52 14.21 7.85 -25.89
C GLN A 52 14.95 6.79 -25.03
N ASN A 53 16.09 7.16 -24.44
CA ASN A 53 16.85 6.27 -23.56
C ASN A 53 16.31 6.32 -22.11
N ASP A 54 15.99 5.15 -21.54
CA ASP A 54 15.51 4.99 -20.16
C ASP A 54 14.16 5.69 -19.84
N SER A 55 13.23 5.69 -20.80
CA SER A 55 11.88 6.28 -20.65
C SER A 55 10.76 5.25 -20.82
N HIS A 56 9.78 5.30 -19.93
CA HIS A 56 8.51 4.59 -20.05
C HIS A 56 7.42 5.58 -20.45
N ILE A 57 6.95 5.49 -21.69
CA ILE A 57 6.03 6.45 -22.29
C ILE A 57 4.63 5.86 -22.38
N GLU A 58 3.63 6.54 -21.84
CA GLU A 58 2.21 6.19 -21.99
C GLU A 58 1.45 7.29 -22.72
N ILE A 59 0.41 6.93 -23.48
CA ILE A 59 -0.57 7.89 -23.98
C ILE A 59 -1.74 7.95 -23.02
N GLY A 60 -2.20 9.16 -22.67
CA GLY A 60 -3.34 9.37 -21.78
C GLY A 60 -4.44 10.20 -22.38
N PHE A 61 -5.61 9.60 -22.61
CA PHE A 61 -6.82 10.33 -23.00
C PHE A 61 -7.54 10.90 -21.76
N PHE A 62 -7.47 12.21 -21.58
CA PHE A 62 -8.04 12.94 -20.45
C PHE A 62 -9.26 13.74 -20.85
N GLY A 63 -10.20 13.94 -19.91
CA GLY A 63 -11.49 14.57 -20.22
C GLY A 63 -12.64 14.05 -19.36
N GLY A 64 -12.50 12.83 -18.84
CA GLY A 64 -13.44 12.26 -17.88
C GLY A 64 -14.68 11.60 -18.50
N SER A 65 -14.81 11.57 -19.83
CA SER A 65 -15.93 10.93 -20.55
C SER A 65 -15.52 10.24 -21.86
N PHE A 66 -14.27 9.78 -22.00
CA PHE A 66 -13.75 9.21 -23.25
C PHE A 66 -14.69 8.14 -23.83
N THR A 67 -15.18 7.21 -23.02
CA THR A 67 -16.02 6.09 -23.49
C THR A 67 -17.47 6.49 -23.76
N GLY A 68 -17.83 7.76 -23.58
CA GLY A 68 -19.14 8.31 -23.92
C GLY A 68 -19.19 9.09 -25.23
N ILE A 69 -18.05 9.33 -25.90
CA ILE A 69 -18.04 9.98 -27.21
C ILE A 69 -18.58 9.02 -28.28
N GLU A 70 -18.75 9.50 -29.51
CA GLU A 70 -19.25 8.69 -30.63
C GLU A 70 -18.36 7.44 -30.86
N PRO A 71 -18.92 6.22 -31.01
CA PRO A 71 -18.13 4.99 -31.07
C PRO A 71 -17.08 4.95 -32.19
N ALA A 72 -17.38 5.44 -33.40
CA ALA A 72 -16.40 5.43 -34.48
C ALA A 72 -15.21 6.35 -34.17
N LEU A 73 -15.46 7.48 -33.51
CA LEU A 73 -14.39 8.36 -33.03
C LEU A 73 -13.54 7.73 -31.92
N GLN A 74 -14.14 6.95 -31.00
CA GLN A 74 -13.38 6.17 -30.00
C GLN A 74 -12.41 5.22 -30.69
N GLU A 75 -12.90 4.46 -31.67
CA GLU A 75 -12.09 3.52 -32.46
C GLU A 75 -10.95 4.23 -33.21
N GLN A 76 -11.22 5.38 -33.82
CA GLN A 76 -10.20 6.16 -34.52
C GLN A 76 -9.07 6.60 -33.58
N TYR A 77 -9.40 7.19 -32.42
CA TYR A 77 -8.39 7.61 -31.45
C TYR A 77 -7.60 6.44 -30.88
N LEU A 78 -8.28 5.35 -30.54
CA LEU A 78 -7.64 4.15 -30.02
C LEU A 78 -6.75 3.49 -31.06
N SER A 79 -7.18 3.43 -32.33
CA SER A 79 -6.38 2.90 -33.43
C SER A 79 -5.08 3.67 -33.62
N ILE A 80 -5.12 5.00 -33.60
CA ILE A 80 -3.93 5.83 -33.70
C ILE A 80 -2.96 5.53 -32.55
N ALA A 81 -3.44 5.54 -31.30
CA ALA A 81 -2.60 5.23 -30.14
C ALA A 81 -2.02 3.80 -30.20
N TYR A 82 -2.81 2.85 -30.70
CA TYR A 82 -2.41 1.45 -30.84
C TYR A 82 -1.30 1.27 -31.88
N GLU A 83 -1.27 2.03 -32.97
CA GLU A 83 -0.15 2.04 -33.93
C GLU A 83 1.19 2.39 -33.25
N PHE A 84 1.17 3.40 -32.39
CA PHE A 84 2.36 3.79 -31.62
C PHE A 84 2.76 2.70 -30.60
N LEU A 85 1.78 1.99 -30.03
CA LEU A 85 2.02 0.88 -29.11
C LEU A 85 2.70 -0.31 -29.81
N ILE A 86 2.15 -0.77 -30.93
CA ILE A 86 2.70 -1.93 -31.67
C ILE A 86 4.06 -1.64 -32.31
N SER A 87 4.35 -0.37 -32.63
CA SER A 87 5.66 0.07 -33.13
C SER A 87 6.72 0.19 -32.02
N GLY A 88 6.35 0.04 -30.75
CA GLY A 88 7.26 0.13 -29.60
C GLY A 88 7.68 1.55 -29.21
N GLN A 89 7.05 2.58 -29.79
CA GLN A 89 7.33 3.99 -29.44
C GLN A 89 6.72 4.40 -28.09
N ILE A 90 5.68 3.68 -27.66
CA ILE A 90 5.06 3.83 -26.35
C ILE A 90 4.91 2.45 -25.69
N HIS A 91 4.63 2.45 -24.39
CA HIS A 91 4.59 1.27 -23.53
C HIS A 91 3.20 1.00 -22.92
N GLY A 92 2.27 1.93 -23.07
CA GLY A 92 0.91 1.76 -22.56
C GLY A 92 -0.05 2.85 -22.99
N ILE A 93 -1.34 2.53 -22.93
CA ILE A 93 -2.43 3.46 -23.19
C ILE A 93 -3.31 3.50 -21.95
N ARG A 94 -3.66 4.71 -21.51
CA ARG A 94 -4.59 4.96 -20.41
C ARG A 94 -5.67 5.94 -20.81
N LEU A 95 -6.81 5.88 -20.13
CA LEU A 95 -7.90 6.82 -20.36
C LEU A 95 -8.66 7.16 -19.09
N SER A 96 -9.35 8.29 -19.11
CA SER A 96 -10.28 8.71 -18.06
C SER A 96 -11.72 8.71 -18.55
N THR A 97 -12.63 8.11 -17.79
CA THR A 97 -14.05 8.06 -18.14
C THR A 97 -14.98 8.11 -16.92
N ARG A 98 -16.29 8.12 -17.17
CA ARG A 98 -17.34 8.04 -16.16
C ARG A 98 -17.59 6.58 -15.77
N PRO A 99 -17.84 6.27 -14.48
CA PRO A 99 -18.22 4.93 -14.04
C PRO A 99 -19.41 4.31 -14.79
N ASP A 100 -20.44 5.12 -15.03
CA ASP A 100 -21.68 4.73 -15.73
C ASP A 100 -21.48 4.44 -17.22
N TYR A 101 -20.32 4.75 -17.80
CA TYR A 101 -19.98 4.46 -19.20
C TYR A 101 -19.17 3.17 -19.38
N ILE A 102 -18.96 2.42 -18.31
CA ILE A 102 -18.28 1.12 -18.36
C ILE A 102 -19.30 0.00 -18.57
N SER A 103 -19.10 -0.74 -19.66
CA SER A 103 -19.81 -1.96 -20.01
C SER A 103 -18.82 -3.04 -20.51
N PRO A 104 -19.21 -4.32 -20.56
CA PRO A 104 -18.37 -5.38 -21.12
C PRO A 104 -17.92 -5.12 -22.57
N ASP A 105 -18.77 -4.51 -23.40
CA ASP A 105 -18.45 -4.18 -24.80
C ASP A 105 -17.38 -3.10 -24.87
N ILE A 106 -17.48 -2.06 -24.05
CA ILE A 106 -16.45 -1.02 -23.92
C ILE A 106 -15.13 -1.66 -23.47
N LEU A 107 -15.15 -2.51 -22.44
CA LEU A 107 -13.91 -3.15 -21.97
C LEU A 107 -13.28 -4.07 -23.03
N THR A 108 -14.10 -4.74 -23.85
CA THR A 108 -13.62 -5.55 -24.99
C THR A 108 -12.94 -4.67 -26.04
N LEU A 109 -13.55 -3.54 -26.40
CA LEU A 109 -12.98 -2.55 -27.30
C LEU A 109 -11.64 -2.01 -26.77
N LEU A 110 -11.60 -1.59 -25.51
CA LEU A 110 -10.38 -1.05 -24.89
C LEU A 110 -9.26 -2.09 -24.84
N LYS A 111 -9.59 -3.35 -24.57
CA LYS A 111 -8.61 -4.45 -24.55
C LYS A 111 -8.07 -4.75 -25.94
N HIS A 112 -8.91 -4.68 -26.97
CA HIS A 112 -8.51 -4.86 -28.36
C HIS A 112 -7.40 -3.88 -28.76
N TYR A 113 -7.51 -2.61 -28.35
CA TYR A 113 -6.53 -1.56 -28.64
C TYR A 113 -5.41 -1.42 -27.59
N GLY A 114 -5.19 -2.41 -26.73
CA GLY A 114 -4.04 -2.43 -25.82
C GLY A 114 -4.09 -1.39 -24.69
N VAL A 115 -5.27 -0.92 -24.30
CA VAL A 115 -5.43 -0.09 -23.10
C VAL A 115 -5.05 -0.91 -21.86
N THR A 116 -4.28 -0.31 -20.96
CA THR A 116 -3.78 -0.98 -19.75
C THR A 116 -4.37 -0.40 -18.47
N THR A 117 -4.77 0.88 -18.49
CA THR A 117 -5.23 1.60 -17.29
C THR A 117 -6.49 2.41 -17.57
N ILE A 118 -7.50 2.25 -16.72
CA ILE A 118 -8.76 3.00 -16.78
C ILE A 118 -8.93 3.79 -15.50
N GLU A 119 -9.04 5.12 -15.63
CA GLU A 119 -9.26 6.03 -14.52
C GLU A 119 -10.74 6.47 -14.48
N LEU A 120 -11.45 6.17 -13.39
CA LEU A 120 -12.83 6.60 -13.20
C LEU A 120 -12.90 7.91 -12.44
N GLY A 121 -13.71 8.84 -12.95
CA GLY A 121 -14.06 10.08 -12.25
C GLY A 121 -15.10 9.86 -11.16
N ALA A 122 -14.72 9.18 -10.07
CA ALA A 122 -15.59 8.87 -8.92
C ALA A 122 -15.94 10.14 -8.12
N GLN A 123 -14.98 11.04 -7.91
CA GLN A 123 -15.07 12.29 -7.14
C GLN A 123 -15.34 12.10 -5.63
N SER A 124 -16.41 11.39 -5.27
CA SER A 124 -16.74 11.02 -3.90
C SER A 124 -17.32 9.61 -3.89
N LEU A 125 -17.13 8.90 -2.77
CA LEU A 125 -17.77 7.60 -2.52
C LEU A 125 -18.87 7.73 -1.46
N ASN A 126 -19.57 8.86 -1.49
CA ASN A 126 -20.76 9.18 -0.71
C ASN A 126 -21.88 9.69 -1.65
N ASP A 127 -23.04 9.02 -1.66
CA ASP A 127 -24.15 9.33 -2.58
C ASP A 127 -24.74 10.73 -2.37
N GLU A 128 -24.77 11.25 -1.15
CA GLU A 128 -25.29 12.58 -0.85
C GLU A 128 -24.38 13.67 -1.43
N VAL A 129 -23.06 13.53 -1.27
CA VAL A 129 -22.07 14.44 -1.87
C VAL A 129 -22.18 14.42 -3.40
N LEU A 130 -22.31 13.24 -4.01
CA LEU A 130 -22.46 13.10 -5.47
C LEU A 130 -23.76 13.75 -5.98
N LEU A 131 -24.86 13.58 -5.23
CA LEU A 131 -26.15 14.18 -5.53
C LEU A 131 -26.10 15.71 -5.46
N LEU A 132 -25.59 16.26 -4.35
CA LEU A 132 -25.45 17.71 -4.14
C LEU A 132 -24.51 18.36 -5.16
N SER A 133 -23.56 17.58 -5.68
CA SER A 133 -22.61 18.00 -6.71
C SER A 133 -23.16 17.90 -8.14
N GLY A 134 -24.32 17.26 -8.35
CA GLY A 134 -24.90 17.06 -9.67
C GLY A 134 -24.08 16.14 -10.58
N ARG A 135 -23.37 15.14 -10.02
CA ARG A 135 -22.45 14.29 -10.83
C ARG A 135 -23.20 13.35 -11.78
N GLY A 136 -24.39 12.91 -11.39
CA GLY A 136 -25.30 12.10 -12.21
C GLY A 136 -24.97 10.60 -12.28
N HIS A 137 -24.14 10.09 -11.38
CA HIS A 137 -23.99 8.66 -11.10
C HIS A 137 -23.99 8.42 -9.59
N LYS A 138 -24.16 7.17 -9.17
CA LYS A 138 -24.13 6.75 -7.77
C LYS A 138 -22.83 6.05 -7.43
N VAL A 139 -22.60 5.90 -6.13
CA VAL A 139 -21.54 5.05 -5.59
C VAL A 139 -21.56 3.65 -6.20
N ALA A 140 -22.75 3.04 -6.33
CA ALA A 140 -22.90 1.69 -6.87
C ALA A 140 -22.40 1.56 -8.32
N ASP A 141 -22.47 2.64 -9.11
CA ASP A 141 -21.92 2.65 -10.47
C ASP A 141 -20.38 2.59 -10.44
N VAL A 142 -19.75 3.27 -9.48
CA VAL A 142 -18.30 3.20 -9.25
C VAL A 142 -17.90 1.79 -8.87
N GLU A 143 -18.59 1.17 -7.90
CA GLU A 143 -18.27 -0.19 -7.43
C GLU A 143 -18.38 -1.21 -8.56
N ARG A 144 -19.49 -1.18 -9.31
CA ARG A 144 -19.71 -2.06 -10.46
C ARG A 144 -18.64 -1.87 -11.54
N ALA A 145 -18.32 -0.62 -11.87
CA ALA A 145 -17.31 -0.32 -12.87
C ALA A 145 -15.90 -0.77 -12.42
N SER A 146 -15.55 -0.55 -11.16
CA SER A 146 -14.30 -1.01 -10.55
C SER A 146 -14.14 -2.52 -10.64
N GLU A 147 -15.18 -3.28 -10.29
CA GLU A 147 -15.18 -4.75 -10.39
C GLU A 147 -15.00 -5.24 -11.84
N LEU A 148 -15.73 -4.64 -12.79
CA LEU A 148 -15.62 -4.98 -14.21
C LEU A 148 -14.22 -4.68 -14.78
N ILE A 149 -13.63 -3.54 -14.42
CA ILE A 149 -12.29 -3.13 -14.86
C ILE A 149 -11.24 -4.12 -14.34
N LEU A 150 -11.27 -4.44 -13.05
CA LEU A 150 -10.29 -5.32 -12.42
C LEU A 150 -10.42 -6.77 -12.93
N SER A 151 -11.65 -7.30 -13.00
CA SER A 151 -11.90 -8.66 -13.52
C SER A 151 -11.52 -8.81 -14.99
N SER A 152 -11.51 -7.71 -15.77
CA SER A 152 -11.06 -7.71 -17.16
C SER A 152 -9.54 -7.59 -17.34
N GLY A 153 -8.80 -7.42 -16.23
CA GLY A 153 -7.34 -7.37 -16.19
C GLY A 153 -6.71 -5.99 -16.40
N PHE A 154 -7.51 -4.92 -16.30
CA PHE A 154 -7.00 -3.54 -16.38
C PHE A 154 -6.52 -3.05 -15.02
N LYS A 155 -5.59 -2.10 -15.02
CA LYS A 155 -5.29 -1.29 -13.83
C LYS A 155 -6.42 -0.29 -13.60
N LEU A 156 -6.96 -0.26 -12.39
CA LEU A 156 -7.97 0.72 -11.97
C LEU A 156 -7.29 1.95 -11.37
N GLY A 157 -7.74 3.13 -11.78
CA GLY A 157 -7.51 4.39 -11.07
C GLY A 157 -8.83 5.04 -10.67
N LEU A 158 -8.90 5.64 -9.48
CA LEU A 158 -10.09 6.37 -9.02
C LEU A 158 -9.72 7.80 -8.67
N GLN A 159 -10.35 8.77 -9.31
CA GLN A 159 -10.13 10.20 -9.04
C GLN A 159 -11.06 10.66 -7.93
N MET A 160 -10.55 11.46 -7.00
CA MET A 160 -11.33 12.05 -5.93
C MET A 160 -11.21 13.57 -5.88
N MET A 161 -12.27 14.20 -5.36
CA MET A 161 -12.32 15.63 -5.08
C MET A 161 -12.57 15.86 -3.59
N THR A 162 -12.01 16.93 -3.04
CA THR A 162 -12.26 17.36 -1.66
C THR A 162 -13.03 18.67 -1.63
N GLY A 163 -13.84 18.86 -0.59
CA GLY A 163 -14.57 20.11 -0.40
C GLY A 163 -15.73 20.31 -1.38
N LEU A 164 -16.27 19.22 -1.95
CA LEU A 164 -17.51 19.28 -2.72
C LEU A 164 -18.69 19.69 -1.81
N PRO A 165 -19.82 20.19 -2.35
CA PRO A 165 -21.01 20.45 -1.55
C PRO A 165 -21.44 19.23 -0.72
N GLY A 166 -21.58 19.41 0.60
CA GLY A 166 -21.87 18.35 1.56
C GLY A 166 -20.68 17.51 2.01
N ASP A 167 -19.49 17.70 1.42
CA ASP A 167 -18.27 16.98 1.80
C ASP A 167 -17.69 17.51 3.13
N THR A 168 -17.01 16.62 3.85
CA THR A 168 -16.29 16.95 5.09
C THR A 168 -14.94 16.24 5.09
N PRO A 169 -13.94 16.68 5.88
CA PRO A 169 -12.66 15.98 6.01
C PRO A 169 -12.81 14.48 6.32
N GLN A 170 -13.83 14.11 7.11
CA GLN A 170 -14.13 12.73 7.47
C GLN A 170 -14.67 11.94 6.27
N LEU A 171 -15.57 12.51 5.47
CA LEU A 171 -16.11 11.89 4.26
C LEU A 171 -15.04 11.75 3.17
N SER A 172 -14.18 12.76 3.00
CA SER A 172 -12.99 12.69 2.14
C SER A 172 -12.07 11.53 2.54
N LEU A 173 -11.78 11.36 3.84
CA LEU A 173 -10.98 10.23 4.34
C LEU A 173 -11.66 8.87 4.15
N GLN A 174 -12.98 8.79 4.32
CA GLN A 174 -13.74 7.58 4.01
C GLN A 174 -13.68 7.25 2.52
N THR A 175 -13.79 8.27 1.65
CA THR A 175 -13.64 8.11 0.20
C THR A 175 -12.26 7.56 -0.14
N ALA A 176 -11.17 8.09 0.44
CA ALA A 176 -9.83 7.56 0.20
C ALA A 176 -9.67 6.10 0.64
N ARG A 177 -10.22 5.71 1.80
CA ARG A 177 -10.20 4.31 2.25
C ARG A 177 -10.97 3.40 1.30
N ARG A 178 -12.15 3.83 0.86
CA ARG A 178 -12.93 3.07 -0.11
C ARG A 178 -12.25 2.95 -1.47
N ILE A 179 -11.53 3.97 -1.91
CA ILE A 179 -10.70 3.88 -3.13
C ILE A 179 -9.68 2.74 -3.02
N VAL A 180 -9.04 2.60 -1.86
CA VAL A 180 -8.12 1.49 -1.56
C VAL A 180 -8.88 0.15 -1.57
N GLU A 181 -10.02 0.06 -0.87
CA GLU A 181 -10.83 -1.17 -0.77
C GLU A 181 -11.34 -1.66 -2.13
N LEU A 182 -11.63 -0.74 -3.06
CA LEU A 182 -12.05 -1.04 -4.43
C LEU A 182 -10.89 -1.48 -5.35
N GLY A 183 -9.67 -1.62 -4.82
CA GLY A 183 -8.52 -2.15 -5.56
C GLY A 183 -7.90 -1.16 -6.54
N ALA A 184 -8.10 0.16 -6.34
CA ALA A 184 -7.45 1.15 -7.19
C ALA A 184 -5.92 1.10 -7.01
N SER A 185 -5.21 0.97 -8.12
CA SER A 185 -3.74 1.04 -8.17
C SER A 185 -3.20 2.47 -8.09
N CYS A 186 -4.02 3.45 -8.49
CA CYS A 186 -3.64 4.85 -8.49
C CYS A 186 -4.83 5.79 -8.25
N THR A 187 -4.54 7.04 -7.89
CA THR A 187 -5.55 8.07 -7.62
C THR A 187 -5.06 9.48 -7.94
N ARG A 188 -6.00 10.43 -7.94
CA ARG A 188 -5.77 11.87 -8.07
C ARG A 188 -6.62 12.60 -7.03
N ILE A 189 -6.04 13.62 -6.40
CA ILE A 189 -6.69 14.41 -5.36
C ILE A 189 -6.86 15.84 -5.89
N TYR A 190 -8.11 16.27 -6.04
CA TYR A 190 -8.44 17.60 -6.55
C TYR A 190 -9.28 18.40 -5.55
N PRO A 191 -8.73 19.45 -4.94
CA PRO A 191 -9.53 20.38 -4.17
C PRO A 191 -10.56 21.11 -5.05
N THR A 192 -11.79 21.27 -4.55
CA THR A 192 -12.88 21.93 -5.28
C THR A 192 -12.68 23.45 -5.33
N LEU A 193 -12.76 24.03 -6.53
CA LEU A 193 -12.67 25.48 -6.75
C LEU A 193 -14.03 26.06 -7.16
N VAL A 194 -14.23 27.34 -6.85
CA VAL A 194 -15.36 28.14 -7.37
C VAL A 194 -14.91 28.77 -8.68
N ILE A 195 -15.47 28.28 -9.79
CA ILE A 195 -15.17 28.75 -11.14
C ILE A 195 -16.29 29.66 -11.63
N ARG A 196 -15.95 30.74 -12.34
CA ARG A 196 -16.90 31.67 -12.95
C ARG A 196 -17.88 30.94 -13.87
N GLY A 197 -19.16 31.30 -13.83
CA GLY A 197 -20.22 30.72 -14.66
C GLY A 197 -20.74 29.35 -14.21
N THR A 198 -20.27 28.85 -13.06
CA THR A 198 -20.76 27.62 -12.44
C THR A 198 -21.94 27.87 -11.49
N GLU A 199 -22.69 26.83 -11.16
CA GLU A 199 -23.68 26.92 -10.08
C GLU A 199 -23.00 27.16 -8.71
N LEU A 200 -21.79 26.62 -8.52
CA LEU A 200 -20.99 26.82 -7.33
C LEU A 200 -20.64 28.31 -7.11
N GLU A 201 -20.47 29.11 -8.18
CA GLU A 201 -20.34 30.57 -8.06
C GLU A 201 -21.59 31.18 -7.41
N GLN A 202 -22.78 30.78 -7.85
CA GLN A 202 -24.04 31.32 -7.33
C GLN A 202 -24.22 30.97 -5.85
N ARG A 203 -23.99 29.71 -5.49
CA ARG A 203 -24.05 29.23 -4.09
C ARG A 203 -22.98 29.89 -3.22
N TRP A 204 -21.79 30.15 -3.76
CA TRP A 204 -20.75 30.89 -3.05
C TRP A 204 -21.14 32.35 -2.80
N ARG A 205 -21.69 33.04 -3.81
CA ARG A 205 -22.15 34.43 -3.69
C ARG A 205 -23.34 34.58 -2.74
N SER A 206 -24.23 33.58 -2.65
CA SER A 206 -25.35 33.58 -1.70
C SER A 206 -24.94 33.16 -0.27
N GLY A 207 -23.73 32.61 -0.10
CA GLY A 207 -23.21 32.12 1.19
C GLY A 207 -23.62 30.67 1.52
N GLU A 208 -24.32 29.99 0.61
CA GLU A 208 -24.72 28.57 0.76
C GLU A 208 -23.55 27.59 0.60
N TYR A 209 -22.45 28.02 -0.03
CA TYR A 209 -21.23 27.23 -0.17
C TYR A 209 -19.99 28.05 0.20
N GLN A 210 -19.11 27.46 1.02
CA GLN A 210 -17.80 28.01 1.34
C GLN A 210 -16.73 27.02 0.91
N PRO A 211 -15.83 27.39 -0.02
CA PRO A 211 -14.73 26.50 -0.38
C PRO A 211 -13.72 26.42 0.76
N GLN A 212 -12.94 25.34 0.76
CA GLN A 212 -11.82 25.18 1.70
C GLN A 212 -10.82 26.34 1.52
N SER A 213 -10.23 26.78 2.63
CA SER A 213 -9.00 27.57 2.56
C SER A 213 -7.84 26.73 2.02
N LEU A 214 -6.78 27.40 1.54
CA LEU A 214 -5.59 26.72 1.05
C LEU A 214 -4.97 25.81 2.12
N ASP A 215 -4.88 26.29 3.36
CA ASP A 215 -4.29 25.55 4.48
C ASP A 215 -5.12 24.31 4.85
N GLU A 216 -6.45 24.43 4.92
CA GLU A 216 -7.35 23.29 5.18
C GLU A 216 -7.23 22.22 4.09
N ALA A 217 -7.15 22.63 2.82
CA ALA A 217 -6.98 21.71 1.71
C ALA A 217 -5.60 21.03 1.73
N VAL A 218 -4.54 21.76 2.08
CA VAL A 218 -3.17 21.22 2.23
C VAL A 218 -3.11 20.19 3.35
N GLU A 219 -3.68 20.49 4.52
CA GLU A 219 -3.72 19.55 5.65
C GLU A 219 -4.52 18.29 5.31
N LEU A 220 -5.72 18.46 4.71
CA LEU A 220 -6.54 17.32 4.31
C LEU A 220 -5.81 16.46 3.27
N ALA A 221 -5.24 17.08 2.23
CA ALA A 221 -4.50 16.36 1.21
C ALA A 221 -3.29 15.61 1.79
N ALA A 222 -2.59 16.16 2.79
CA ALA A 222 -1.50 15.47 3.47
C ALA A 222 -1.99 14.18 4.16
N ARG A 223 -3.12 14.25 4.87
CA ARG A 223 -3.74 13.08 5.52
C ARG A 223 -4.22 12.03 4.51
N LEU A 224 -4.75 12.47 3.37
CA LEU A 224 -5.17 11.59 2.27
C LEU A 224 -3.95 10.91 1.62
N MET A 225 -2.86 11.65 1.41
CA MET A 225 -1.62 11.08 0.88
C MET A 225 -1.06 9.98 1.78
N ASP A 226 -1.13 10.13 3.11
CA ASP A 226 -0.72 9.08 4.04
C ASP A 226 -1.57 7.80 3.86
N VAL A 227 -2.90 7.92 3.71
CA VAL A 227 -3.78 6.76 3.47
C VAL A 227 -3.33 5.98 2.22
N PHE A 228 -3.10 6.68 1.12
CA PHE A 228 -2.68 6.04 -0.13
C PHE A 228 -1.25 5.50 -0.06
N TYR A 229 -0.33 6.23 0.57
CA TYR A 229 1.05 5.79 0.76
C TYR A 229 1.14 4.46 1.53
N TYR A 230 0.42 4.34 2.66
CA TYR A 230 0.42 3.12 3.46
C TYR A 230 -0.30 1.95 2.77
N ALA A 231 -1.20 2.24 1.83
CA ALA A 231 -1.90 1.23 1.04
C ALA A 231 -1.16 0.83 -0.26
N GLY A 232 -0.03 1.47 -0.58
CA GLY A 232 0.68 1.25 -1.84
C GLY A 232 -0.04 1.79 -3.08
N VAL A 233 -1.01 2.70 -2.92
CA VAL A 233 -1.74 3.33 -4.02
C VAL A 233 -0.99 4.57 -4.50
N GLU A 234 -0.70 4.62 -5.80
CA GLU A 234 0.05 5.74 -6.38
C GLU A 234 -0.80 7.00 -6.48
N VAL A 235 -0.39 8.09 -5.82
CA VAL A 235 -1.01 9.40 -6.01
C VAL A 235 -0.34 10.11 -7.19
N ILE A 236 -0.97 9.98 -8.36
CA ILE A 236 -0.45 10.52 -9.62
C ILE A 236 -0.46 12.06 -9.58
N ARG A 237 -1.53 12.64 -9.03
CA ARG A 237 -1.72 14.09 -8.99
C ARG A 237 -2.36 14.58 -7.69
N VAL A 238 -1.89 15.73 -7.21
CA VAL A 238 -2.45 16.46 -6.08
C VAL A 238 -2.55 17.94 -6.47
N GLY A 239 -3.77 18.46 -6.53
CA GLY A 239 -4.05 19.79 -7.06
C GLY A 239 -4.30 19.80 -8.57
N LEU A 240 -4.91 20.89 -9.05
CA LEU A 240 -5.35 21.07 -10.43
C LEU A 240 -4.18 21.39 -11.38
N HIS A 241 -4.41 21.26 -12.68
CA HIS A 241 -3.47 21.78 -13.67
C HIS A 241 -3.59 23.29 -13.76
N PRO A 242 -2.49 24.05 -13.59
CA PRO A 242 -2.52 25.47 -13.90
C PRO A 242 -2.74 25.63 -15.40
N SER A 243 -3.94 26.02 -15.81
CA SER A 243 -4.19 26.63 -17.12
C SER A 243 -3.87 28.12 -17.03
N GLU A 244 -3.58 28.79 -18.15
CA GLU A 244 -3.30 30.23 -18.18
C GLU A 244 -4.42 31.04 -17.50
N ARG A 245 -5.67 30.63 -17.70
CA ARG A 245 -6.87 31.26 -17.11
C ARG A 245 -7.06 31.02 -15.61
N LEU A 246 -6.49 29.94 -15.07
CA LEU A 246 -6.43 29.71 -13.63
C LEU A 246 -5.28 30.52 -13.00
N LEU A 247 -4.18 30.72 -13.73
CA LEU A 247 -3.02 31.47 -13.25
C LEU A 247 -3.27 32.99 -13.24
N ASP A 248 -3.98 33.52 -14.23
CA ASP A 248 -4.31 34.95 -14.31
C ASP A 248 -5.53 35.37 -13.46
N GLY A 249 -6.22 34.39 -12.85
CA GLY A 249 -7.38 34.62 -11.99
C GLY A 249 -8.66 35.05 -12.72
N SER A 250 -8.67 35.01 -14.05
CA SER A 250 -9.85 35.39 -14.84
C SER A 250 -11.03 34.44 -14.62
N GLU A 251 -10.74 33.15 -14.36
CA GLU A 251 -11.72 32.08 -14.27
C GLU A 251 -12.03 31.63 -12.83
N MET A 252 -11.02 31.61 -11.97
CA MET A 252 -11.18 31.20 -10.58
C MET A 252 -11.64 32.37 -9.71
N LEU A 253 -12.73 32.17 -8.97
CA LEU A 253 -13.29 33.19 -8.08
C LEU A 253 -12.93 32.95 -6.60
N ALA A 254 -12.86 31.69 -6.17
CA ALA A 254 -12.50 31.32 -4.80
C ALA A 254 -12.05 29.84 -4.69
N GLY A 255 -11.36 29.51 -3.59
CA GLY A 255 -10.97 28.15 -3.23
C GLY A 255 -9.46 27.91 -3.16
N PRO A 256 -9.04 26.68 -2.84
CA PRO A 256 -7.66 26.35 -2.53
C PRO A 256 -6.82 26.02 -3.78
N PHE A 257 -6.42 27.04 -4.53
CA PHE A 257 -5.53 26.89 -5.69
C PHE A 257 -4.12 27.37 -5.38
N HIS A 258 -3.14 26.56 -5.77
CA HIS A 258 -1.74 26.96 -5.80
C HIS A 258 -1.01 26.19 -6.92
N PRO A 259 -0.16 26.82 -7.75
CA PRO A 259 0.55 26.12 -8.83
C PRO A 259 1.41 24.96 -8.33
N SER A 260 2.03 25.14 -7.15
CA SER A 260 2.83 24.12 -6.46
C SER A 260 2.07 23.43 -5.32
N PHE A 261 0.75 23.19 -5.45
CA PHE A 261 -0.06 22.63 -4.36
C PHE A 261 0.53 21.34 -3.78
N ARG A 262 1.01 20.40 -4.61
CA ARG A 262 1.69 19.17 -4.15
C ARG A 262 2.93 19.45 -3.29
N GLU A 263 3.67 20.51 -3.60
CA GLU A 263 4.84 20.93 -2.83
C GLU A 263 4.45 21.47 -1.45
N LEU A 264 3.36 22.24 -1.37
CA LEU A 264 2.79 22.68 -0.08
C LEU A 264 2.37 21.49 0.78
N VAL A 265 1.67 20.51 0.18
CA VAL A 265 1.27 19.27 0.87
C VAL A 265 2.48 18.50 1.39
N LYS A 266 3.50 18.29 0.55
CA LYS A 266 4.73 17.61 0.97
C LYS A 266 5.50 18.39 2.04
N THR A 267 5.53 19.71 1.93
CA THR A 267 6.12 20.61 2.94
C THR A 267 5.42 20.43 4.28
N PHE A 268 4.08 20.41 4.28
CA PHE A 268 3.27 20.19 5.48
C PHE A 268 3.51 18.80 6.10
N ILE A 269 3.61 17.75 5.28
CA ILE A 269 3.96 16.40 5.77
C ILE A 269 5.30 16.42 6.51
N TRP A 270 6.31 17.11 5.97
CA TRP A 270 7.60 17.30 6.66
C TRP A 270 7.47 18.14 7.92
N LYS A 271 6.71 19.24 7.88
CA LYS A 271 6.44 20.09 9.04
C LYS A 271 5.93 19.29 10.23
N GLN A 272 4.97 18.38 10.00
CA GLN A 272 4.42 17.50 11.05
C GLN A 272 5.43 16.52 11.65
N LYS A 273 6.48 16.15 10.90
CA LYS A 273 7.59 15.33 11.42
C LYS A 273 8.56 16.19 12.22
N LEU A 274 8.89 17.38 11.71
CA LEU A 274 9.89 18.28 12.25
C LEU A 274 9.42 18.99 13.52
N ILE A 275 8.12 19.31 13.65
CA ILE A 275 7.58 19.97 14.84
C ILE A 275 7.79 19.13 16.11
N LYS A 276 7.78 17.80 15.99
CA LYS A 276 8.08 16.88 17.11
C LYS A 276 9.51 17.01 17.63
N LEU A 277 10.44 17.54 16.83
CA LEU A 277 11.82 17.80 17.26
C LEU A 277 11.89 19.04 18.15
N ILE A 278 11.04 20.04 17.91
CA ILE A 278 10.90 21.23 18.76
C ILE A 278 10.42 20.82 20.15
N ASP A 279 9.44 19.92 20.23
CA ASP A 279 8.91 19.40 21.50
C ASP A 279 9.94 18.52 22.25
N LYS A 280 10.82 17.83 21.51
CA LYS A 280 11.75 16.83 22.07
C LYS A 280 13.05 17.44 22.58
N TYR A 281 13.53 18.50 21.96
CA TYR A 281 14.85 19.08 22.27
C TYR A 281 14.70 20.48 22.86
N PRO A 282 15.53 20.85 23.87
CA PRO A 282 15.47 22.16 24.49
C PRO A 282 15.81 23.28 23.50
N GLN A 283 15.32 24.48 23.78
CA GLN A 283 15.64 25.68 23.02
C GLN A 283 17.14 26.01 23.14
N GLY A 284 17.74 26.46 22.03
CA GLY A 284 19.18 26.71 21.96
C GLY A 284 19.94 25.40 21.80
N GLY A 285 20.63 25.26 20.66
CA GLY A 285 21.28 24.01 20.26
C GLY A 285 21.41 23.94 18.75
N ASN A 286 22.11 22.94 18.24
CA ASN A 286 22.28 22.72 16.81
C ASN A 286 21.50 21.46 16.41
N ILE A 287 20.84 21.49 15.26
CA ILE A 287 20.14 20.34 14.70
C ILE A 287 20.58 20.10 13.26
N HIS A 288 20.81 18.82 12.95
CA HIS A 288 21.13 18.33 11.62
C HIS A 288 20.01 17.39 11.19
N ILE A 289 19.41 17.66 10.02
CA ILE A 289 18.24 16.96 9.53
C ILE A 289 18.62 16.25 8.22
N PRO A 290 18.73 14.92 8.24
CA PRO A 290 18.89 14.15 7.01
C PRO A 290 17.58 14.13 6.23
N ALA A 291 17.68 14.21 4.90
CA ALA A 291 16.58 13.92 3.99
C ALA A 291 17.10 13.30 2.69
N PRO A 292 16.35 12.37 2.07
CA PRO A 292 16.67 11.88 0.73
C PRO A 292 16.77 13.02 -0.27
N GLN A 293 17.66 12.91 -1.26
CA GLN A 293 17.90 13.97 -2.25
C GLN A 293 16.60 14.49 -2.90
N HIS A 294 15.67 13.59 -3.23
CA HIS A 294 14.39 13.93 -3.88
C HIS A 294 13.34 14.53 -2.93
N GLU A 295 13.54 14.45 -1.62
CA GLU A 295 12.64 14.98 -0.58
C GLU A 295 13.23 16.20 0.15
N LEU A 296 14.52 16.48 0.00
CA LEU A 296 15.24 17.56 0.70
C LEU A 296 14.55 18.93 0.56
N ARG A 297 14.03 19.25 -0.63
CA ARG A 297 13.33 20.52 -0.86
C ARG A 297 12.06 20.65 0.00
N TYR A 298 11.34 19.55 0.22
CA TYR A 298 10.13 19.55 1.05
C TYR A 298 10.47 19.58 2.53
N ALA A 299 11.58 18.95 2.93
CA ALA A 299 12.12 19.02 4.28
C ALA A 299 12.49 20.47 4.67
N ILE A 300 13.20 21.19 3.78
CA ILE A 300 13.47 22.63 3.93
C ILE A 300 12.16 23.45 3.91
N GLY A 301 11.22 23.01 3.07
CA GLY A 301 9.88 23.54 2.93
C GLY A 301 9.76 24.65 1.90
N TYR A 302 8.57 24.78 1.33
CA TYR A 302 8.21 25.89 0.44
C TYR A 302 8.54 27.24 1.08
N ASN A 303 9.21 28.13 0.35
CA ASN A 303 9.73 29.41 0.88
C ASN A 303 10.55 29.29 2.19
N SER A 304 11.21 28.15 2.38
CA SER A 304 11.99 27.78 3.57
C SER A 304 11.20 27.79 4.88
N GLU A 305 9.89 27.53 4.84
CA GLU A 305 9.03 27.64 6.03
C GLU A 305 9.44 26.69 7.17
N ASN A 306 9.81 25.45 6.86
CA ASN A 306 10.20 24.45 7.86
C ASN A 306 11.56 24.79 8.48
N ARG A 307 12.50 25.29 7.67
CA ARG A 307 13.77 25.83 8.14
C ARG A 307 13.53 26.99 9.12
N LYS A 308 12.74 27.99 8.73
CA LYS A 308 12.45 29.18 9.56
C LYS A 308 11.78 28.80 10.88
N MET A 309 10.84 27.84 10.83
CA MET A 309 10.20 27.29 12.02
C MET A 309 11.24 26.70 12.98
N LEU A 310 12.19 25.92 12.49
CA LEU A 310 13.24 25.33 13.32
C LEU A 310 14.26 26.37 13.81
N GLU A 311 14.60 27.36 13.01
CA GLU A 311 15.52 28.45 13.37
C GLU A 311 14.96 29.36 14.48
N SER A 312 13.64 29.38 14.70
CA SER A 312 13.06 30.04 15.89
C SER A 312 13.34 29.32 17.21
N HIS A 313 13.74 28.04 17.16
CA HIS A 313 13.97 27.20 18.34
C HIS A 313 15.45 26.78 18.50
N PHE A 314 16.11 26.46 17.40
CA PHE A 314 17.50 26.01 17.35
C PHE A 314 18.43 27.14 16.89
N LYS A 315 19.63 27.20 17.47
CA LYS A 315 20.67 28.18 17.10
C LYS A 315 21.24 27.93 15.71
N LYS A 316 21.30 26.67 15.28
CA LYS A 316 21.80 26.27 13.95
C LYS A 316 20.94 25.13 13.41
N VAL A 317 20.47 25.27 12.17
CA VAL A 317 19.66 24.27 11.46
C VAL A 317 20.33 23.93 10.13
N GLU A 318 20.78 22.68 9.99
CA GLU A 318 21.38 22.19 8.76
C GLU A 318 20.58 21.01 8.21
N PHE A 319 20.19 21.11 6.93
CA PHE A 319 19.61 20.00 6.18
C PHE A 319 20.70 19.43 5.27
N PHE A 320 20.81 18.12 5.19
CA PHE A 320 21.80 17.45 4.35
C PHE A 320 21.18 16.26 3.61
N VAL A 321 21.74 15.96 2.44
CA VAL A 321 21.37 14.77 1.69
C VAL A 321 21.97 13.58 2.41
N GLU A 322 21.11 12.66 2.81
CA GLU A 322 21.51 11.32 3.20
C GLU A 322 20.84 10.39 2.19
N ASP A 323 21.66 9.69 1.40
CA ASP A 323 21.19 8.59 0.56
C ASP A 323 20.84 7.44 1.51
N LEU A 324 19.71 7.58 2.19
CA LEU A 324 18.96 6.44 2.65
C LEU A 324 18.61 5.68 1.37
N ALA A 325 19.39 4.64 1.06
CA ALA A 325 18.88 3.49 0.31
C ALA A 325 17.48 3.28 0.87
N LEU A 326 16.44 3.41 0.03
CA LEU A 326 15.04 3.27 0.44
C LEU A 326 14.97 2.07 1.37
N GLU A 327 14.90 2.30 2.68
CA GLU A 327 14.72 1.21 3.64
C GLU A 327 13.30 0.74 3.35
N VAL A 328 13.20 -0.23 2.46
CA VAL A 328 11.99 -1.02 2.30
C VAL A 328 11.86 -1.70 3.65
N LYS A 329 11.06 -1.09 4.53
CA LYS A 329 10.81 -1.64 5.85
C LYS A 329 10.36 -3.08 5.65
N PRO A 330 11.00 -4.05 6.32
CA PRO A 330 10.61 -5.44 6.22
C PRO A 330 9.13 -5.58 6.55
N LEU A 331 8.46 -6.48 5.86
CA LEU A 331 7.08 -6.83 6.14
C LEU A 331 7.08 -7.89 7.25
N ILE A 332 6.27 -7.67 8.28
CA ILE A 332 6.06 -8.61 9.37
C ILE A 332 4.59 -8.98 9.46
N VAL A 333 4.31 -10.28 9.52
CA VAL A 333 2.96 -10.83 9.74
C VAL A 333 2.93 -11.58 11.08
N THR A 334 1.99 -11.24 11.96
CA THR A 334 1.87 -11.84 13.31
C THR A 334 0.45 -11.79 13.86
N ASP A 335 0.16 -12.44 15.01
CA ASP A 335 -1.17 -12.38 15.65
C ASP A 335 -1.47 -10.96 16.18
N LYS A 336 -2.68 -10.46 15.89
CA LYS A 336 -3.22 -9.23 16.50
C LYS A 336 -3.18 -9.22 18.03
N LYS A 337 -3.13 -10.38 18.70
CA LYS A 337 -3.00 -10.51 20.15
C LYS A 337 -1.63 -10.14 20.69
N LEU A 338 -0.65 -9.86 19.82
CA LEU A 338 0.66 -9.35 20.22
C LEU A 338 0.51 -8.14 21.17
N PRO A 339 1.22 -8.10 22.31
CA PRO A 339 1.15 -6.99 23.26
C PRO A 339 1.47 -5.63 22.63
N LEU A 340 0.80 -4.58 23.10
CA LEU A 340 0.96 -3.22 22.54
C LEU A 340 2.43 -2.73 22.55
N PRO A 341 3.23 -2.94 23.61
CA PRO A 341 4.64 -2.58 23.58
C PRO A 341 5.41 -3.25 22.43
N ALA A 342 5.21 -4.55 22.21
CA ALA A 342 5.83 -5.26 21.10
C ALA A 342 5.38 -4.71 19.74
N LYS A 343 4.09 -4.43 19.57
CA LYS A 343 3.57 -3.81 18.34
C LYS A 343 4.25 -2.46 18.05
N ASN A 344 4.43 -1.64 19.08
CA ASN A 344 5.08 -0.34 18.94
C ASN A 344 6.55 -0.50 18.54
N THR A 345 7.26 -1.45 19.16
CA THR A 345 8.64 -1.78 18.82
C THR A 345 8.76 -2.24 17.36
N LEU A 346 7.94 -3.20 16.91
CA LEU A 346 7.95 -3.69 15.53
C LEU A 346 7.62 -2.58 14.52
N LYS A 347 6.59 -1.76 14.78
CA LYS A 347 6.20 -0.64 13.90
C LYS A 347 7.30 0.41 13.73
N SER A 348 8.24 0.51 14.66
CA SER A 348 9.35 1.45 14.52
C SER A 348 10.24 1.10 13.31
N PHE A 349 10.42 -0.18 13.00
CA PHE A 349 11.35 -0.66 11.96
C PHE A 349 10.75 -1.56 10.88
N ALA A 350 9.48 -1.97 10.98
CA ALA A 350 8.82 -2.87 10.04
C ALA A 350 7.40 -2.42 9.67
N ASN A 351 6.93 -2.83 8.50
CA ASN A 351 5.52 -2.77 8.11
C ASN A 351 4.80 -3.96 8.75
N LEU A 352 3.78 -3.70 9.56
CA LEU A 352 3.18 -4.73 10.42
C LEU A 352 1.75 -5.05 9.98
N LEU A 353 1.51 -6.30 9.59
CA LEU A 353 0.19 -6.85 9.29
C LEU A 353 -0.22 -7.85 10.36
N PHE A 354 -1.51 -7.89 10.64
CA PHE A 354 -2.07 -8.76 11.66
C PHE A 354 -3.06 -9.76 11.08
N LEU A 355 -2.89 -11.02 11.45
CA LEU A 355 -3.88 -12.05 11.15
C LEU A 355 -5.06 -12.00 12.11
N HIS A 356 -6.26 -12.20 11.56
CA HIS A 356 -7.51 -12.17 12.31
C HIS A 356 -8.51 -13.22 11.79
N SER A 357 -8.17 -14.51 11.84
CA SER A 357 -9.06 -15.58 11.41
C SER A 357 -9.72 -16.29 12.60
N GLU A 358 -10.79 -15.69 13.15
CA GLU A 358 -11.49 -16.28 14.31
C GLU A 358 -12.43 -17.45 13.96
N LYS A 359 -12.68 -17.72 12.67
CA LYS A 359 -13.75 -18.64 12.23
C LYS A 359 -13.28 -19.99 11.68
N VAL A 360 -12.00 -20.13 11.34
CA VAL A 360 -11.45 -21.33 10.70
C VAL A 360 -10.96 -22.35 11.74
N VAL A 361 -10.30 -21.88 12.79
CA VAL A 361 -9.73 -22.68 13.89
C VAL A 361 -10.18 -22.16 15.26
N TYR A 362 -9.86 -22.87 16.33
CA TYR A 362 -10.20 -22.43 17.69
C TYR A 362 -9.47 -21.13 18.09
N LYS A 363 -10.14 -20.34 18.94
CA LYS A 363 -9.82 -18.92 19.19
C LYS A 363 -8.38 -18.62 19.62
N SER A 364 -7.73 -19.52 20.36
CA SER A 364 -6.37 -19.27 20.85
C SER A 364 -5.36 -19.13 19.71
N ILE A 365 -5.53 -19.89 18.62
CA ILE A 365 -4.62 -19.93 17.46
C ILE A 365 -5.17 -19.27 16.19
N GLY A 366 -6.40 -18.75 16.21
CA GLY A 366 -7.02 -18.15 15.01
C GLY A 366 -6.32 -16.90 14.44
N GLY A 367 -5.39 -16.30 15.17
CA GLY A 367 -4.55 -15.21 14.68
C GLY A 367 -3.11 -15.63 14.36
N HIS A 368 -2.75 -16.90 14.57
CA HIS A 368 -1.38 -17.37 14.45
C HIS A 368 -1.00 -17.56 12.96
N PRO A 369 0.08 -16.92 12.48
CA PRO A 369 0.54 -17.07 11.11
C PRO A 369 0.90 -18.49 10.68
N ASP A 370 1.58 -19.24 11.55
CA ASP A 370 2.00 -20.63 11.31
C ASP A 370 0.84 -21.62 11.08
N ILE A 371 -0.39 -21.24 11.41
CA ILE A 371 -1.60 -22.01 11.12
C ILE A 371 -2.00 -21.86 9.66
N PHE A 372 -1.81 -20.68 9.06
CA PHE A 372 -2.31 -20.35 7.73
C PHE A 372 -1.22 -20.32 6.66
N MET A 373 0.06 -20.41 7.01
CA MET A 373 1.13 -20.42 6.02
C MET A 373 2.40 -21.11 6.52
N CYS A 374 3.17 -21.64 5.57
CA CYS A 374 4.50 -22.18 5.76
C CYS A 374 5.50 -21.32 4.96
N GLN A 375 6.57 -20.87 5.59
CA GLN A 375 7.61 -20.03 4.98
C GLN A 375 8.87 -20.87 4.68
N GLY A 376 9.45 -20.65 3.50
CA GLY A 376 10.77 -21.12 3.09
C GLY A 376 11.53 -20.03 2.33
N SER A 377 12.74 -20.34 1.85
CA SER A 377 13.58 -19.39 1.10
C SER A 377 12.99 -18.95 -0.24
N GLU A 378 12.18 -19.81 -0.86
CA GLU A 378 11.58 -19.59 -2.17
C GLU A 378 10.28 -18.78 -2.08
N GLY A 379 9.74 -18.57 -0.88
CA GLY A 379 8.47 -17.89 -0.68
C GLY A 379 7.63 -18.56 0.41
N ILE A 380 6.31 -18.54 0.24
CA ILE A 380 5.37 -19.16 1.18
C ILE A 380 4.38 -20.10 0.48
N VAL A 381 3.90 -21.07 1.25
CA VAL A 381 2.69 -21.83 0.93
C VAL A 381 1.58 -21.36 1.85
N ALA A 382 0.49 -20.83 1.30
CA ALA A 382 -0.58 -20.17 2.02
C ALA A 382 -1.89 -20.99 2.00
N ALA A 383 -2.66 -20.90 3.07
CA ALA A 383 -4.02 -21.41 3.12
C ALA A 383 -4.94 -20.62 2.18
N PRO A 384 -5.91 -21.28 1.50
CA PRO A 384 -6.91 -20.58 0.69
C PRO A 384 -7.67 -19.47 1.45
N SER A 385 -7.86 -19.63 2.76
CA SER A 385 -8.49 -18.66 3.66
C SER A 385 -7.55 -17.59 4.21
N LEU A 386 -6.27 -17.57 3.82
CA LEU A 386 -5.36 -16.49 4.20
C LEU A 386 -5.94 -15.16 3.67
N PRO A 387 -6.09 -14.12 4.52
CA PRO A 387 -6.70 -12.86 4.09
C PRO A 387 -6.02 -12.27 2.85
N GLN A 388 -6.82 -11.86 1.86
CA GLN A 388 -6.32 -11.30 0.60
C GLN A 388 -5.42 -10.08 0.80
N GLU A 389 -5.70 -9.26 1.82
CA GLU A 389 -4.84 -8.15 2.23
C GLU A 389 -3.38 -8.60 2.46
N ILE A 390 -3.18 -9.74 3.15
CA ILE A 390 -1.84 -10.26 3.44
C ILE A 390 -1.18 -10.77 2.17
N ILE A 391 -1.91 -11.51 1.32
CA ILE A 391 -1.40 -12.01 0.03
C ILE A 391 -0.92 -10.85 -0.85
N VAL A 392 -1.69 -9.77 -0.93
CA VAL A 392 -1.35 -8.57 -1.70
C VAL A 392 -0.07 -7.92 -1.19
N HIS A 393 0.06 -7.73 0.13
CA HIS A 393 1.26 -7.12 0.71
C HIS A 393 2.51 -8.00 0.59
N LEU A 394 2.35 -9.33 0.68
CA LEU A 394 3.42 -10.28 0.40
C LEU A 394 3.89 -10.16 -1.05
N GLY A 395 2.95 -10.02 -2.00
CA GLY A 395 3.27 -9.75 -3.41
C GLY A 395 4.05 -8.44 -3.60
N TYR A 396 3.68 -7.36 -2.90
CA TYR A 396 4.44 -6.10 -2.92
C TYR A 396 5.85 -6.21 -2.31
N ALA A 397 6.01 -7.10 -1.34
CA ALA A 397 7.31 -7.44 -0.76
C ALA A 397 8.15 -8.37 -1.67
N GLY A 398 7.63 -8.78 -2.83
CA GLY A 398 8.33 -9.70 -3.75
C GLY A 398 8.30 -11.16 -3.31
N VAL A 399 7.46 -11.51 -2.33
CA VAL A 399 7.34 -12.87 -1.82
C VAL A 399 6.48 -13.69 -2.77
N GLN A 400 7.01 -14.81 -3.26
CA GLN A 400 6.23 -15.77 -4.02
C GLN A 400 5.22 -16.46 -3.09
N VAL A 401 3.93 -16.38 -3.42
CA VAL A 401 2.85 -17.05 -2.68
C VAL A 401 2.34 -18.22 -3.54
N VAL A 402 2.36 -19.42 -2.97
CA VAL A 402 1.78 -20.63 -3.58
C VAL A 402 0.57 -21.06 -2.78
N ASP A 403 -0.55 -21.32 -3.45
CA ASP A 403 -1.76 -21.80 -2.80
C ASP A 403 -1.58 -23.23 -2.30
N GLY A 404 -1.92 -23.45 -1.03
CA GLY A 404 -2.08 -24.77 -0.45
C GLY A 404 -3.38 -25.44 -0.89
N ILE A 405 -3.49 -26.75 -0.66
CA ILE A 405 -4.60 -27.55 -1.16
C ILE A 405 -5.87 -27.35 -0.32
N SER A 406 -5.74 -27.16 1.00
CA SER A 406 -6.90 -27.08 1.88
C SER A 406 -6.68 -26.19 3.08
N ASP A 407 -7.74 -25.51 3.50
CA ASP A 407 -7.72 -24.73 4.72
C ASP A 407 -7.43 -25.56 5.98
N PRO A 408 -6.86 -24.92 7.03
CA PRO A 408 -6.76 -25.53 8.34
C PRO A 408 -8.15 -25.95 8.86
N GLY A 409 -8.24 -27.15 9.44
CA GLY A 409 -9.47 -27.62 10.05
C GLY A 409 -9.71 -27.02 11.44
N LYS A 410 -10.95 -27.13 11.94
CA LYS A 410 -11.33 -26.55 13.24
C LYS A 410 -10.58 -27.13 14.44
N THR A 411 -10.12 -28.37 14.33
CA THR A 411 -9.51 -29.16 15.40
C THR A 411 -8.26 -29.88 14.92
N TYR A 412 -7.41 -30.27 15.87
CA TYR A 412 -6.28 -31.15 15.60
C TYR A 412 -6.76 -32.52 15.07
N PRO A 413 -6.07 -33.14 14.09
CA PRO A 413 -4.81 -32.71 13.49
C PRO A 413 -4.92 -31.69 12.35
N ASP A 414 -6.10 -31.48 11.78
CA ASP A 414 -6.29 -30.66 10.58
C ASP A 414 -5.94 -29.19 10.77
N SER A 415 -5.97 -28.68 12.00
CA SER A 415 -5.54 -27.31 12.32
C SER A 415 -4.03 -27.08 12.17
N ALA A 416 -3.22 -28.12 11.99
CA ALA A 416 -1.75 -28.04 11.94
C ALA A 416 -1.17 -28.31 10.53
N ARG A 417 -1.97 -28.22 9.46
CA ARG A 417 -1.57 -28.55 8.07
C ARG A 417 -0.37 -27.77 7.56
N TYR A 418 -0.24 -26.49 7.93
CA TYR A 418 0.83 -25.60 7.47
C TYR A 418 2.03 -25.56 8.43
N ASN A 419 1.98 -26.29 9.54
CA ASN A 419 3.04 -26.30 10.54
C ASN A 419 4.22 -27.18 10.09
N ALA A 420 5.16 -26.54 9.41
CA ALA A 420 6.45 -27.12 9.03
C ALA A 420 7.56 -26.08 9.19
N VAL A 421 8.78 -26.55 9.44
CA VAL A 421 10.00 -25.73 9.40
C VAL A 421 10.82 -26.16 8.19
N VAL A 422 11.17 -25.19 7.33
CA VAL A 422 11.92 -25.40 6.09
C VAL A 422 13.28 -24.73 6.25
N THR A 423 14.35 -25.51 6.14
CA THR A 423 15.76 -25.03 6.12
C THR A 423 16.32 -25.20 4.71
N ALA A 424 17.62 -24.97 4.48
CA ALA A 424 18.22 -25.22 3.17
C ALA A 424 18.24 -26.72 2.82
N ASP A 425 18.34 -27.60 3.82
CA ASP A 425 18.53 -29.04 3.66
C ASP A 425 17.36 -29.90 4.15
N LEU A 426 16.49 -29.38 5.03
CA LEU A 426 15.42 -30.14 5.67
C LEU A 426 14.03 -29.51 5.49
N ILE A 427 13.02 -30.39 5.47
CA ILE A 427 11.63 -30.05 5.81
C ILE A 427 11.25 -30.88 7.04
N ILE A 428 11.04 -30.21 8.17
CA ILE A 428 10.77 -30.83 9.46
C ILE A 428 9.28 -30.68 9.74
N HIS A 429 8.56 -31.79 9.75
CA HIS A 429 7.10 -31.77 9.81
C HIS A 429 6.46 -33.14 10.08
N ASN A 430 5.15 -33.12 10.36
CA ASN A 430 4.36 -34.34 10.45
C ASN A 430 3.81 -34.74 9.07
N LEU A 431 4.53 -35.66 8.41
CA LEU A 431 4.21 -36.23 7.09
C LEU A 431 2.77 -36.72 6.92
N LYS A 432 2.06 -37.05 8.01
CA LYS A 432 0.70 -37.58 7.94
C LYS A 432 -0.35 -36.49 7.72
N ILE A 433 -0.02 -35.23 8.00
CA ILE A 433 -1.00 -34.13 8.09
C ILE A 433 -0.61 -32.90 7.29
N THR A 434 0.67 -32.72 6.96
CA THR A 434 1.16 -31.52 6.26
C THR A 434 0.52 -31.38 4.88
N ASP A 435 0.16 -30.15 4.52
CA ASP A 435 -0.39 -29.85 3.19
C ASP A 435 0.60 -30.24 2.08
N PRO A 436 0.18 -31.04 1.08
CA PRO A 436 1.09 -31.49 0.03
C PRO A 436 1.72 -30.39 -0.84
N ALA A 437 1.16 -29.18 -0.86
CA ALA A 437 1.78 -28.07 -1.56
C ALA A 437 3.14 -27.69 -0.96
N ILE A 438 3.37 -27.89 0.34
CA ILE A 438 4.62 -27.52 1.01
C ILE A 438 5.83 -28.23 0.40
N PHE A 439 5.76 -29.55 0.22
CA PHE A 439 6.89 -30.29 -0.34
C PHE A 439 7.03 -30.16 -1.86
N LYS A 440 5.97 -29.73 -2.56
CA LYS A 440 6.05 -29.38 -3.99
C LYS A 440 6.74 -28.04 -4.20
N THR A 441 6.47 -27.07 -3.31
CA THR A 441 7.02 -25.71 -3.38
C THR A 441 8.49 -25.66 -2.95
N PHE A 442 8.90 -26.53 -2.01
CA PHE A 442 10.27 -26.56 -1.48
C PHE A 442 10.99 -27.87 -1.86
N PRO A 443 11.27 -28.14 -3.15
CA PRO A 443 11.89 -29.38 -3.59
C PRO A 443 13.35 -29.49 -3.12
N GLY A 444 13.93 -30.69 -3.26
CA GLY A 444 15.37 -30.91 -3.05
C GLY A 444 15.83 -31.05 -1.59
N ARG A 445 14.91 -31.00 -0.63
CA ARG A 445 15.19 -31.11 0.81
C ARG A 445 14.84 -32.50 1.35
N LYS A 446 15.56 -32.94 2.38
CA LYS A 446 15.25 -34.18 3.09
C LYS A 446 14.07 -33.95 4.04
N HIS A 447 13.10 -34.86 3.99
CA HIS A 447 11.95 -34.84 4.89
C HIS A 447 12.29 -35.48 6.23
N LEU A 448 12.30 -34.68 7.31
CA LEU A 448 12.43 -35.18 8.68
C LEU A 448 11.05 -35.29 9.32
N HIS A 449 10.59 -36.53 9.50
CA HIS A 449 9.30 -36.79 10.14
C HIS A 449 9.36 -36.56 11.64
N VAL A 450 8.43 -35.76 12.16
CA VAL A 450 8.14 -35.64 13.60
C VAL A 450 6.67 -35.94 13.88
N ASN A 451 6.37 -36.54 15.04
CA ASN A 451 4.98 -36.81 15.44
C ASN A 451 4.26 -35.54 15.91
N GLN A 452 4.99 -34.53 16.37
CA GLN A 452 4.45 -33.23 16.75
C GLN A 452 3.81 -32.56 15.52
N GLY A 453 2.51 -32.25 15.59
CA GLY A 453 1.80 -31.65 14.47
C GLY A 453 2.05 -30.14 14.38
N TYR A 454 2.08 -29.45 15.53
CA TYR A 454 2.37 -28.01 15.61
C TYR A 454 3.87 -27.75 15.57
N THR A 455 4.52 -28.28 14.52
CA THR A 455 5.99 -28.28 14.39
C THR A 455 6.54 -26.87 14.43
N ARG A 456 5.98 -25.93 13.64
CA ARG A 456 6.47 -24.54 13.60
C ARG A 456 6.24 -23.81 14.93
N CYS A 457 5.14 -24.05 15.63
CA CYS A 457 4.94 -23.51 16.98
C CYS A 457 6.01 -23.97 17.97
N ASN A 458 6.51 -25.20 17.79
CA ASN A 458 7.44 -25.87 18.71
C ASN A 458 8.90 -25.82 18.28
N LEU A 459 9.22 -25.25 17.12
CA LEU A 459 10.56 -25.31 16.55
C LEU A 459 10.96 -23.99 15.88
N LEU A 460 12.09 -23.46 16.33
CA LEU A 460 12.80 -22.34 15.72
C LEU A 460 14.11 -22.87 15.13
N ALA A 461 14.24 -22.80 13.81
CA ALA A 461 15.54 -22.92 13.15
C ALA A 461 16.24 -21.56 13.22
N LEU A 462 17.44 -21.52 13.80
CA LEU A 462 18.30 -20.33 13.81
C LEU A 462 19.10 -20.25 12.50
N ASP A 463 19.55 -21.42 12.04
CA ASP A 463 20.15 -21.66 10.72
C ASP A 463 19.92 -23.15 10.34
N ASP A 464 20.74 -23.71 9.44
CA ASP A 464 20.65 -25.11 9.03
C ASP A 464 21.18 -26.11 10.09
N ASN A 465 21.82 -25.64 11.16
CA ASN A 465 22.49 -26.47 12.16
C ASN A 465 21.98 -26.27 13.60
N TYR A 466 21.56 -25.07 13.97
CA TYR A 466 21.13 -24.67 15.30
C TYR A 466 19.61 -24.56 15.39
N PHE A 467 19.03 -25.28 16.34
CA PHE A 467 17.59 -25.34 16.54
C PHE A 467 17.22 -25.16 18.01
N ILE A 468 16.13 -24.44 18.28
CA ILE A 468 15.50 -24.38 19.61
C ILE A 468 14.12 -25.00 19.51
N THR A 469 13.82 -25.94 20.40
CA THR A 469 12.51 -26.60 20.44
C THR A 469 11.93 -26.68 21.85
N SER A 470 10.60 -26.72 21.93
CA SER A 470 9.88 -27.02 23.17
C SER A 470 9.25 -28.42 23.18
N ASP A 471 9.70 -29.31 22.26
CA ASP A 471 9.19 -30.67 22.11
C ASP A 471 10.35 -31.70 22.06
N TYR A 472 10.35 -32.65 23.00
CA TYR A 472 11.38 -33.70 23.09
C TYR A 472 11.40 -34.65 21.88
N GLY A 473 10.27 -34.82 21.20
CA GLY A 473 10.20 -35.65 19.99
C GLY A 473 10.91 -34.99 18.81
N ILE A 474 10.73 -33.69 18.65
CA ILE A 474 11.46 -32.87 17.68
C ILE A 474 12.95 -32.84 18.03
N GLU A 475 13.29 -32.61 19.30
CA GLU A 475 14.68 -32.58 19.78
C GLU A 475 15.42 -33.87 19.41
N LYS A 476 14.85 -35.02 19.78
CA LYS A 476 15.43 -36.33 19.48
C LYS A 476 15.62 -36.56 17.99
N ALA A 477 14.66 -36.14 17.16
CA ALA A 477 14.75 -36.30 15.71
C ALA A 477 15.89 -35.47 15.11
N LEU A 478 16.07 -34.22 15.57
CA LEU A 478 17.13 -33.34 15.08
C LEU A 478 18.53 -33.73 15.58
N LEU A 479 18.65 -34.18 16.83
CA LEU A 479 19.90 -34.73 17.35
C LEU A 479 20.35 -35.97 16.57
N ALA A 480 19.41 -36.82 16.14
CA ALA A 480 19.72 -37.97 15.29
C ALA A 480 20.19 -37.58 13.89
N GLU A 481 19.82 -36.39 13.41
CA GLU A 481 20.31 -35.78 12.17
C GLU A 481 21.63 -35.01 12.37
N GLY A 482 22.25 -35.08 13.56
CA GLY A 482 23.52 -34.43 13.88
C GLY A 482 23.42 -32.92 14.05
N LYS A 483 22.21 -32.39 14.25
CA LYS A 483 21.99 -30.95 14.48
C LYS A 483 22.26 -30.57 15.93
N LEU A 484 22.57 -29.30 16.18
CA LEU A 484 22.67 -28.71 17.51
C LEU A 484 21.28 -28.26 17.95
N VAL A 485 20.81 -28.79 19.07
CA VAL A 485 19.45 -28.53 19.54
C VAL A 485 19.46 -28.12 21.00
N MET A 486 18.71 -27.06 21.31
CA MET A 486 18.39 -26.66 22.67
C MET A 486 16.91 -26.89 22.96
N PHE A 487 16.61 -27.56 24.06
CA PHE A 487 15.27 -27.61 24.61
C PHE A 487 14.97 -26.34 25.44
N ALA A 488 13.80 -25.74 25.23
CA ALA A 488 13.30 -24.59 26.01
C ALA A 488 11.96 -24.95 26.66
N ASP A 489 11.88 -24.81 28.00
CA ASP A 489 10.67 -25.15 28.76
C ASP A 489 9.46 -24.32 28.30
N PRO A 490 8.34 -24.91 27.86
CA PRO A 490 7.17 -24.16 27.45
C PRO A 490 6.37 -23.55 28.61
N ALA A 491 6.48 -24.09 29.84
CA ALA A 491 5.68 -23.67 30.99
C ALA A 491 5.60 -22.14 31.28
N PRO A 492 6.68 -21.34 31.09
CA PRO A 492 6.68 -19.90 31.35
C PRO A 492 6.04 -19.06 30.24
N VAL A 493 5.71 -19.66 29.09
CA VAL A 493 5.21 -18.93 27.91
C VAL A 493 3.71 -18.77 27.95
N LYS A 494 3.23 -17.54 27.74
CA LYS A 494 1.81 -17.21 27.78
C LYS A 494 1.14 -17.45 26.42
N LEU A 495 0.06 -18.22 26.43
CA LEU A 495 -0.89 -18.33 25.32
C LEU A 495 -2.32 -18.24 25.83
N ARG A 496 -3.10 -17.26 25.36
CA ARG A 496 -4.44 -17.00 25.90
C ARG A 496 -5.39 -18.15 25.57
N GLY A 497 -5.96 -18.77 26.61
CA GLY A 497 -6.90 -19.87 26.48
C GLY A 497 -6.24 -21.26 26.43
N GLN A 498 -4.92 -21.33 26.64
CA GLN A 498 -4.17 -22.58 26.79
C GLN A 498 -3.38 -22.57 28.10
N LYS A 499 -2.90 -23.74 28.53
CA LYS A 499 -2.10 -23.87 29.76
C LYS A 499 -0.77 -23.11 29.66
N TYR A 500 -0.13 -23.21 28.51
CA TYR A 500 1.10 -22.52 28.14
C TYR A 500 1.18 -22.42 26.61
N GLY A 501 2.04 -21.54 26.10
CA GLY A 501 2.49 -21.50 24.71
C GLY A 501 3.88 -22.13 24.55
N PHE A 502 4.57 -21.81 23.46
CA PHE A 502 5.90 -22.34 23.17
C PHE A 502 6.90 -21.22 22.86
N PHE A 503 8.17 -21.41 23.27
CA PHE A 503 9.20 -20.39 23.05
C PHE A 503 9.38 -20.06 21.55
N PRO A 504 9.47 -21.03 20.62
CA PRO A 504 9.55 -20.73 19.19
C PRO A 504 8.36 -19.94 18.62
N GLY A 505 7.15 -20.15 19.16
CA GLY A 505 5.96 -19.37 18.80
C GLY A 505 6.01 -17.89 19.21
N CYS A 506 6.95 -17.50 20.06
CA CYS A 506 7.23 -16.11 20.42
C CYS A 506 8.19 -15.41 19.45
N CYS A 507 8.79 -16.15 18.51
CA CYS A 507 10.00 -15.72 17.82
C CYS A 507 9.83 -15.47 16.32
N GLY A 508 10.75 -14.68 15.77
CA GLY A 508 11.01 -14.53 14.34
C GLY A 508 12.46 -14.15 14.09
N ILE A 509 12.93 -14.28 12.85
CA ILE A 509 14.30 -13.92 12.48
C ILE A 509 14.24 -12.84 11.40
N LEU A 510 14.96 -11.75 11.61
CA LEU A 510 15.05 -10.63 10.69
C LEU A 510 16.48 -10.08 10.69
N ASN A 511 17.14 -10.10 9.53
CA ASN A 511 18.47 -9.49 9.32
C ASN A 511 19.52 -9.89 10.37
N GLY A 512 19.60 -11.18 10.72
CA GLY A 512 20.54 -11.68 11.72
C GLY A 512 20.11 -11.46 13.18
N GLU A 513 18.90 -10.96 13.42
CA GLU A 513 18.33 -10.77 14.75
C GLU A 513 17.19 -11.75 15.03
N VAL A 514 17.20 -12.40 16.20
CA VAL A 514 16.06 -13.12 16.75
C VAL A 514 15.16 -12.13 17.48
N LEU A 515 14.00 -11.84 16.89
CA LEU A 515 12.94 -11.06 17.50
C LEU A 515 12.19 -11.93 18.52
N ILE A 516 12.02 -11.46 19.75
CA ILE A 516 11.34 -12.20 20.82
C ILE A 516 10.17 -11.39 21.38
N ALA A 517 8.95 -11.92 21.31
CA ALA A 517 7.75 -11.34 21.89
C ALA A 517 7.73 -11.44 23.44
N GLY A 518 8.63 -10.71 24.09
CA GLY A 518 8.79 -10.61 25.54
C GLY A 518 10.26 -10.45 25.92
N SER A 519 10.60 -10.74 27.17
CA SER A 519 11.98 -10.74 27.67
C SER A 519 12.37 -12.08 28.26
N LEU A 520 13.58 -12.54 27.93
CA LEU A 520 14.18 -13.77 28.46
C LEU A 520 14.43 -13.70 29.97
N THR A 521 14.44 -12.50 30.57
CA THR A 521 14.55 -12.31 32.03
C THR A 521 13.40 -13.00 32.80
N PHE A 522 12.27 -13.23 32.13
CA PHE A 522 11.10 -13.89 32.70
C PHE A 522 11.02 -15.39 32.38
N HIS A 523 12.07 -15.96 31.77
CA HIS A 523 12.15 -17.37 31.42
C HIS A 523 13.26 -18.06 32.24
N PRO A 524 13.01 -19.22 32.87
CA PRO A 524 14.01 -19.95 33.65
C PRO A 524 15.25 -20.29 32.80
N ASP A 525 15.03 -20.70 31.55
CA ASP A 525 16.11 -21.01 30.62
C ASP A 525 16.70 -19.77 29.91
N GLY A 526 16.29 -18.55 30.29
CA GLY A 526 16.58 -17.34 29.53
C GLY A 526 18.07 -17.06 29.32
N LYS A 527 18.93 -17.44 30.26
CA LYS A 527 20.39 -17.36 30.12
C LYS A 527 20.90 -18.32 29.06
N GLN A 528 20.47 -19.59 29.12
CA GLN A 528 20.89 -20.63 28.18
C GLN A 528 20.39 -20.33 26.77
N ILE A 529 19.15 -19.83 26.63
CA ILE A 529 18.59 -19.40 25.34
C ILE A 529 19.46 -18.30 24.73
N ARG A 530 19.89 -17.34 25.55
CA ARG A 530 20.75 -16.25 25.11
C ARG A 530 22.11 -16.72 24.63
N GLU A 531 22.75 -17.60 25.41
CA GLU A 531 24.04 -18.20 25.04
C GLU A 531 23.91 -18.99 23.74
N PHE A 532 22.90 -19.84 23.60
CA PHE A 532 22.70 -20.66 22.40
C PHE A 532 22.41 -19.84 21.14
N ILE A 533 21.61 -18.78 21.23
CA ILE A 533 21.37 -17.88 20.09
C ILE A 533 22.67 -17.16 19.70
N ASN A 534 23.44 -16.66 20.67
CA ASN A 534 24.71 -16.00 20.40
C ASN A 534 25.73 -16.95 19.76
N ASP A 535 25.76 -18.22 20.18
CA ASP A 535 26.64 -19.26 19.61
C ASP A 535 26.32 -19.58 18.15
N SER A 536 25.05 -19.38 17.72
CA SER A 536 24.66 -19.45 16.30
C SER A 536 25.08 -18.22 15.48
N GLY A 537 25.65 -17.19 16.12
CA GLY A 537 26.07 -15.95 15.47
C GLY A 537 24.96 -14.90 15.30
N LEU A 538 23.75 -15.16 15.81
CA LEU A 538 22.63 -14.23 15.79
C LEU A 538 22.61 -13.36 17.05
N ILE A 539 21.99 -12.18 16.95
CA ILE A 539 21.75 -11.30 18.09
C ILE A 539 20.28 -11.30 18.51
N ILE A 540 19.99 -10.87 19.73
CA ILE A 540 18.64 -10.93 20.30
C ILE A 540 18.02 -9.54 20.41
N ARG A 541 16.77 -9.42 19.94
CA ARG A 541 15.92 -8.25 20.16
C ARG A 541 14.65 -8.64 20.92
N GLU A 542 14.64 -8.33 22.22
CA GLU A 542 13.46 -8.46 23.07
C GLU A 542 12.49 -7.30 22.79
N LEU A 543 11.27 -7.60 22.35
CA LEU A 543 10.33 -6.59 21.88
C LEU A 543 9.71 -5.74 23.00
N TYR A 544 9.73 -6.24 24.25
CA TYR A 544 9.32 -5.53 25.45
C TYR A 544 9.78 -6.26 26.72
N GLN A 545 9.78 -5.53 27.84
CA GLN A 545 10.07 -6.09 29.15
C GLN A 545 8.81 -6.72 29.76
N GLY A 546 8.71 -8.05 29.71
CA GLY A 546 7.63 -8.82 30.31
C GLY A 546 7.65 -10.30 29.92
N GLN A 547 6.67 -11.07 30.40
CA GLN A 547 6.52 -12.50 30.08
C GLN A 547 6.45 -12.74 28.57
N LEU A 548 7.02 -13.86 28.12
CA LEU A 548 6.96 -14.28 26.72
C LEU A 548 5.53 -14.59 26.31
N THR A 549 5.12 -14.11 25.14
CA THR A 549 3.78 -14.35 24.57
C THR A 549 3.90 -15.09 23.25
N ASP A 550 3.28 -16.26 23.17
CA ASP A 550 3.17 -17.01 21.92
C ASP A 550 2.15 -16.32 21.00
N VAL A 551 2.57 -16.04 19.78
CA VAL A 551 1.82 -15.33 18.75
C VAL A 551 1.78 -16.10 17.43
N GLY A 552 2.14 -17.39 17.44
CA GLY A 552 2.23 -18.22 16.23
C GLY A 552 3.39 -17.88 15.32
N GLY A 553 4.45 -17.32 15.91
CA GLY A 553 5.62 -16.81 15.20
C GLY A 553 5.49 -15.36 14.73
N ILE A 554 6.66 -14.77 14.46
CA ILE A 554 6.81 -13.46 13.85
C ILE A 554 7.40 -13.70 12.45
N PHE A 555 6.53 -13.76 11.44
CA PHE A 555 6.94 -14.06 10.07
C PHE A 555 7.50 -12.78 9.45
N CYS A 556 8.78 -12.83 9.08
CA CYS A 556 9.53 -11.68 8.59
C CYS A 556 9.87 -11.88 7.11
N PHE A 557 9.65 -10.84 6.32
CA PHE A 557 9.88 -10.82 4.88
C PHE A 557 10.69 -9.57 4.52
N VAL A 558 11.84 -9.79 3.89
CA VAL A 558 12.73 -8.75 3.36
C VAL A 558 12.71 -8.82 1.84
N LYS A 559 12.79 -7.65 1.21
CA LYS A 559 12.78 -7.50 -0.25
C LYS A 559 14.17 -7.67 -0.85
#